data_AF-A0A9E2I9S2-F1
#
_entry.id   AF-A0A9E2I9S2-F1
#
_cell.length_a   1.000
_cell.length_b   1.000
_cell.length_c   1.000
_cell.angle_alpha   90.00
_cell.angle_beta   90.00
_cell.angle_gamma   90.00
#
_symmetry.space_group_name_H-M   'P 1'
#
loop_
_entity.id
_entity.type
_entity.pdbx_description
1 polymer ?
#
loop_
_entity_poly.entity_id
_entity_poly.type
_entity_poly.pdbx_seq_one_letter_code
_entity_poly.pdbx_strand_id
1 'polypeptide(L)'
;ILHFAFCTEYSEKFRRGSLNIYLLWEEKIRMKNKNSYIEDEQRRITDLVTKKFKNYYLTGGTALSFYFNHRFSEDLDFFTQKYKKEDPDRIMSYVFKETSFNFKLEAEQDDPKLIPMRVYFLELNKRCVLKIDFVQDFQENIKRIKNGLHSVEDIYYRKISAAIGMIKKQDATGRVIHAGRQSVKDLFDLYYLSKHHKFFSEFLFEYFSYDRAESLIAWYRGFNRMNLKIELLDLVPNIDAGKVIKHLDSEILKRLPEKLM
;
A
#
# COMPACT_ATOMS: atom_id res chain seq x y z
N ILE A 1 17.70 29.96 61.14
CA ILE A 1 16.36 30.39 61.59
C ILE A 1 16.00 31.60 60.74
N LEU A 2 15.13 31.63 59.73
CA LEU A 2 14.21 30.74 59.00
C LEU A 2 14.65 30.80 57.51
N HIS A 3 14.32 29.93 56.56
CA HIS A 3 13.03 29.36 56.25
C HIS A 3 13.24 28.17 55.30
N PHE A 4 12.97 26.97 55.82
CA PHE A 4 12.62 25.80 55.04
C PHE A 4 11.16 26.00 54.64
N ALA A 5 10.88 26.21 53.35
CA ALA A 5 9.60 25.99 52.66
C ALA A 5 9.57 26.84 51.39
N PHE A 6 9.76 26.22 50.22
CA PHE A 6 8.89 26.33 49.05
C PHE A 6 9.51 25.54 47.89
N CYS A 7 8.64 24.95 47.06
CA CYS A 7 8.93 24.19 45.85
C CYS A 7 9.27 22.69 45.99
N THR A 8 8.43 21.93 46.69
CA THR A 8 8.22 20.49 46.43
C THR A 8 7.04 20.17 45.50
N GLU A 9 6.37 21.15 44.89
CA GLU A 9 5.23 20.91 43.98
C GLU A 9 5.51 21.15 42.48
N TYR A 10 6.69 21.67 42.10
CA TYR A 10 7.04 21.89 40.68
C TYR A 10 7.91 20.78 40.05
N SER A 11 8.25 19.75 40.81
CA SER A 11 9.11 18.63 40.36
C SER A 11 8.32 17.47 39.73
N GLU A 12 7.06 17.24 40.12
CA GLU A 12 6.28 16.11 39.58
C GLU A 12 5.64 16.38 38.21
N LYS A 13 5.22 17.63 37.94
CA LYS A 13 4.63 17.98 36.63
C LYS A 13 5.65 17.99 35.50
N PHE A 14 6.91 18.37 35.78
CA PHE A 14 7.99 18.32 34.78
C PHE A 14 8.47 16.88 34.54
N ARG A 15 8.52 16.04 35.58
CA ARG A 15 8.85 14.60 35.44
C ARG A 15 7.81 13.82 34.66
N ARG A 16 6.50 14.09 34.84
CA ARG A 16 5.44 13.40 34.07
C ARG A 16 5.42 13.80 32.58
N GLY A 17 5.73 15.06 32.26
CA GLY A 17 5.87 15.51 30.87
C GLY A 17 7.08 14.92 30.16
N SER A 18 8.23 14.84 30.84
CA SER A 18 9.46 14.25 30.28
C SER A 18 9.39 12.72 30.15
N LEU A 19 8.73 12.03 31.08
CA LEU A 19 8.55 10.57 31.00
C LEU A 19 7.69 10.17 29.80
N ASN A 20 6.64 10.95 29.50
CA ASN A 20 5.73 10.69 28.39
C ASN A 20 6.40 10.93 27.03
N ILE A 21 7.24 11.97 26.92
CA ILE A 21 8.05 12.21 25.72
C ILE A 21 9.10 11.10 25.52
N TYR A 22 9.73 10.65 26.59
CA TYR A 22 10.72 9.57 26.53
C TYR A 22 10.08 8.24 26.11
N LEU A 23 8.91 7.88 26.67
CA LEU A 23 8.16 6.69 26.28
C LEU A 23 7.70 6.73 24.82
N LEU A 24 7.18 7.88 24.36
CA LEU A 24 6.82 8.08 22.95
C LEU A 24 8.03 7.97 22.01
N TRP A 25 9.21 8.41 22.46
CA TRP A 25 10.45 8.30 21.71
C TRP A 25 10.94 6.84 21.64
N GLU A 26 10.91 6.11 22.75
CA GLU A 26 11.25 4.67 22.77
C GLU A 26 10.29 3.84 21.93
N GLU A 27 8.98 4.12 21.97
CA GLU A 27 7.99 3.48 21.11
C GLU A 27 8.26 3.77 19.63
N LYS A 28 8.58 5.01 19.26
CA LYS A 28 8.95 5.36 17.88
C LYS A 28 10.20 4.61 17.42
N ILE A 29 11.23 4.49 18.26
CA ILE A 29 12.44 3.73 17.92
C ILE A 29 12.12 2.24 17.79
N ARG A 30 11.35 1.69 18.72
CA ARG A 30 10.93 0.29 18.69
C ARG A 30 10.13 -0.03 17.42
N MET A 31 9.20 0.85 17.03
CA MET A 31 8.43 0.73 15.80
C MET A 31 9.32 0.84 14.56
N LYS A 32 10.27 1.78 14.53
CA LYS A 32 11.21 1.91 13.42
C LYS A 32 12.08 0.65 13.25
N ASN A 33 12.58 0.10 14.35
CA ASN A 33 13.37 -1.14 14.34
C ASN A 33 12.52 -2.36 13.93
N LYS A 34 11.23 -2.36 14.27
CA LYS A 34 10.28 -3.38 13.83
C LYS A 34 10.02 -3.30 12.32
N ASN A 35 9.76 -2.11 11.80
CA ASN A 35 9.50 -1.91 10.36
C ASN A 35 10.71 -2.29 9.53
N SER A 36 11.92 -1.86 9.92
CA SER A 36 13.16 -2.25 9.24
C SER A 36 13.33 -3.77 9.20
N TYR A 37 13.06 -4.46 10.31
CA TYR A 37 13.13 -5.92 10.34
C TYR A 37 12.10 -6.58 9.40
N ILE A 38 10.87 -6.06 9.35
CA ILE A 38 9.83 -6.55 8.42
C ILE A 38 10.26 -6.32 6.97
N GLU A 39 10.81 -5.16 6.64
CA GLU A 39 11.30 -4.85 5.29
C GLU A 39 12.42 -5.80 4.85
N ASP A 40 13.35 -6.13 5.75
CA ASP A 40 14.43 -7.07 5.48
C ASP A 40 13.89 -8.48 5.18
N GLU A 41 12.94 -8.97 6.00
CA GLU A 41 12.31 -10.27 5.77
C GLU A 41 11.42 -10.27 4.52
N GLN A 42 10.72 -9.17 4.22
CA GLN A 42 9.94 -9.00 2.99
C GLN A 42 10.82 -9.16 1.74
N ARG A 43 12.01 -8.53 1.73
CA ARG A 43 12.98 -8.68 0.64
C ARG A 43 13.48 -10.11 0.53
N ARG A 44 13.87 -10.72 1.65
CA ARG A 44 14.34 -12.12 1.69
C ARG A 44 13.28 -13.09 1.16
N ILE A 45 12.03 -12.96 1.61
CA ILE A 45 10.92 -13.82 1.18
C ILE A 45 10.59 -13.59 -0.29
N THR A 46 10.55 -12.33 -0.75
CA THR A 46 10.37 -12.02 -2.17
C THR A 46 11.43 -12.67 -3.04
N ASP A 47 12.70 -12.60 -2.62
CA ASP A 47 13.79 -13.27 -3.31
C ASP A 47 13.62 -14.79 -3.36
N LEU A 48 13.27 -15.43 -2.24
CA LEU A 48 13.04 -16.87 -2.18
C LEU A 48 11.91 -17.31 -3.13
N VAL A 49 10.75 -16.65 -3.02
CA VAL A 49 9.57 -16.97 -3.83
C VAL A 49 9.86 -16.77 -5.31
N THR A 50 10.36 -15.60 -5.70
CA THR A 50 10.53 -15.26 -7.12
C THR A 50 11.75 -15.91 -7.76
N LYS A 51 12.75 -16.36 -6.98
CA LYS A 51 13.84 -17.20 -7.49
C LYS A 51 13.37 -18.60 -7.84
N LYS A 52 12.52 -19.22 -7.02
CA LYS A 52 12.05 -20.59 -7.20
C LYS A 52 10.80 -20.70 -8.09
N PHE A 53 9.85 -19.79 -7.92
CA PHE A 53 8.54 -19.81 -8.57
C PHE A 53 8.43 -18.66 -9.59
N LYS A 54 9.09 -18.85 -10.74
CA LYS A 54 9.29 -17.81 -11.77
C LYS A 54 8.02 -17.20 -12.37
N ASN A 55 6.87 -17.84 -12.19
CA ASN A 55 5.59 -17.32 -12.68
C ASN A 55 4.94 -16.34 -11.69
N TYR A 56 5.42 -16.29 -10.45
CA TYR A 56 4.95 -15.36 -9.43
C TYR A 56 5.83 -14.12 -9.36
N TYR A 57 5.19 -12.98 -9.14
CA TYR A 57 5.86 -11.69 -9.02
C TYR A 57 5.18 -10.81 -7.98
N LEU A 58 5.98 -10.01 -7.28
CA LEU A 58 5.51 -9.06 -6.30
C LEU A 58 4.97 -7.81 -7.00
N THR A 59 3.81 -7.33 -6.53
CA THR A 59 3.13 -6.13 -7.02
C THR A 59 2.73 -5.20 -5.87
N GLY A 60 1.91 -4.18 -6.17
CA GLY A 60 1.23 -3.39 -5.17
C GLY A 60 2.13 -2.41 -4.42
N GLY A 61 1.74 -2.13 -3.17
CA GLY A 61 2.42 -1.11 -2.35
C GLY A 61 3.85 -1.50 -1.98
N THR A 62 4.11 -2.78 -1.77
CA THR A 62 5.42 -3.29 -1.32
C THR A 62 6.40 -3.42 -2.48
N ALA A 63 5.95 -3.82 -3.68
CA ALA A 63 6.79 -3.68 -4.87
C ALA A 63 7.17 -2.21 -5.12
N LEU A 64 6.21 -1.28 -4.93
CA LEU A 64 6.48 0.15 -5.09
C LEU A 64 7.48 0.69 -4.05
N SER A 65 7.37 0.24 -2.79
CA SER A 65 8.32 0.62 -1.74
C SER A 65 9.72 0.06 -2.01
N PHE A 66 9.84 -1.08 -2.69
CA PHE A 66 11.16 -1.59 -3.12
C PHE A 66 11.83 -0.70 -4.17
N TYR A 67 11.06 -0.03 -5.03
CA TYR A 67 11.61 0.92 -6.00
C TYR A 67 11.99 2.26 -5.38
N PHE A 68 11.15 2.78 -4.48
CA PHE A 68 11.23 4.19 -4.09
C PHE A 68 11.40 4.46 -2.59
N ASN A 69 11.19 3.44 -1.75
CA ASN A 69 11.11 3.61 -0.30
C ASN A 69 10.16 4.77 0.10
N HIS A 70 9.03 4.88 -0.60
CA HIS A 70 8.15 6.06 -0.51
C HIS A 70 7.25 6.05 0.72
N ARG A 71 6.91 4.85 1.22
CA ARG A 71 6.27 4.59 2.52
C ARG A 71 6.48 3.12 2.92
N PHE A 72 6.27 2.83 4.20
CA PHE A 72 6.18 1.45 4.66
C PHE A 72 4.91 0.78 4.11
N SER A 73 5.02 -0.50 3.76
CA SER A 73 3.94 -1.32 3.24
C SER A 73 4.03 -2.70 3.87
N GLU A 74 2.96 -3.14 4.53
CA GLU A 74 2.98 -4.27 5.46
C GLU A 74 2.85 -5.64 4.76
N ASP A 75 2.15 -5.70 3.63
CA ASP A 75 1.74 -6.96 3.00
C ASP A 75 2.68 -7.36 1.84
N LEU A 76 2.79 -8.65 1.53
CA LEU A 76 3.36 -9.12 0.26
C LEU A 76 2.25 -9.61 -0.67
N ASP A 77 2.06 -8.91 -1.79
CA ASP A 77 1.10 -9.27 -2.83
C ASP A 77 1.80 -9.99 -3.99
N PHE A 78 1.76 -11.32 -4.02
CA PHE A 78 2.28 -12.12 -5.13
C PHE A 78 1.19 -12.44 -6.14
N PHE A 79 1.41 -12.03 -7.38
CA PHE A 79 0.46 -12.20 -8.48
C PHE A 79 1.04 -13.18 -9.50
N THR A 80 0.17 -13.88 -10.23
CA THR A 80 0.57 -14.76 -11.35
C THR A 80 -0.54 -14.85 -12.39
N GLN A 81 -0.15 -14.83 -13.67
CA GLN A 81 -1.08 -15.10 -14.77
C GLN A 81 -1.29 -16.59 -15.03
N LYS A 82 -0.48 -17.44 -14.38
CA LYS A 82 -0.52 -18.91 -14.51
C LYS A 82 -0.86 -19.54 -13.17
N TYR A 83 -1.92 -19.04 -12.54
CA TYR A 83 -2.33 -19.46 -11.21
C TYR A 83 -2.69 -20.94 -11.20
N LYS A 84 -2.20 -21.65 -10.18
CA LYS A 84 -2.55 -23.03 -9.87
C LYS A 84 -2.90 -23.12 -8.40
N LYS A 85 -3.99 -23.81 -8.07
CA LYS A 85 -4.55 -23.83 -6.70
C LYS A 85 -3.55 -24.38 -5.67
N GLU A 86 -2.69 -25.31 -6.09
CA GLU A 86 -1.67 -25.95 -5.27
C GLU A 86 -0.39 -25.13 -5.10
N ASP A 87 -0.14 -24.13 -5.93
CA ASP A 87 1.13 -23.39 -5.91
C ASP A 87 1.31 -22.59 -4.60
N PRO A 88 0.31 -21.86 -4.06
CA PRO A 88 0.47 -21.15 -2.78
C PRO A 88 0.93 -22.05 -1.62
N ASP A 89 0.36 -23.26 -1.47
CA ASP A 89 0.79 -24.20 -0.43
C ASP A 89 2.24 -24.68 -0.65
N ARG A 90 2.62 -24.93 -1.90
CA ARG A 90 3.98 -25.32 -2.27
C ARG A 90 4.98 -24.19 -2.00
N ILE A 91 4.59 -22.95 -2.28
CA ILE A 91 5.39 -21.76 -2.01
C ILE A 91 5.57 -21.60 -0.51
N MET A 92 4.51 -21.65 0.29
CA MET A 92 4.60 -21.49 1.74
C MET A 92 5.37 -22.62 2.40
N SER A 93 5.20 -23.87 1.93
CA SER A 93 6.01 -25.01 2.37
C SER A 93 7.51 -24.82 2.07
N TYR A 94 7.83 -24.21 0.93
CA TYR A 94 9.21 -23.86 0.59
C TYR A 94 9.75 -22.74 1.49
N VAL A 95 8.98 -21.67 1.70
CA VAL A 95 9.35 -20.57 2.61
C VAL A 95 9.62 -21.10 4.02
N PHE A 96 8.75 -21.98 4.55
CA PHE A 96 8.98 -22.62 5.86
C PHE A 96 10.29 -23.41 5.90
N LYS A 97 10.61 -24.19 4.86
CA LYS A 97 11.88 -24.95 4.82
C LYS A 97 13.12 -24.04 4.84
N GLU A 98 13.06 -22.91 4.15
CA GLU A 98 14.19 -21.97 4.00
C GLU A 98 14.32 -20.98 5.17
N THR A 99 13.26 -20.78 5.95
CA THR A 99 13.22 -19.74 7.00
C THR A 99 12.89 -20.27 8.40
N SER A 100 12.29 -21.45 8.49
CA SER A 100 11.68 -22.01 9.71
C SER A 100 10.57 -21.14 10.31
N PHE A 101 10.02 -20.17 9.57
CA PHE A 101 8.87 -19.38 10.00
C PHE A 101 7.56 -20.16 9.82
N ASN A 102 6.83 -20.33 10.91
CA ASN A 102 5.51 -20.95 10.87
C ASN A 102 4.54 -20.09 10.05
N PHE A 103 3.60 -20.73 9.38
CA PHE A 103 2.56 -20.02 8.64
C PHE A 103 1.19 -20.66 8.86
N LYS A 104 0.16 -19.84 8.69
CA LYS A 104 -1.24 -20.25 8.76
C LYS A 104 -1.98 -19.72 7.53
N LEU A 105 -2.81 -20.56 6.92
CA LEU A 105 -3.80 -20.12 5.94
C LEU A 105 -4.88 -19.32 6.66
N GLU A 106 -5.05 -18.06 6.28
CA GLU A 106 -6.02 -17.16 6.88
C GLU A 106 -7.32 -17.09 6.07
N ALA A 107 -7.19 -17.05 4.73
CA ALA A 107 -8.35 -17.03 3.85
C ALA A 107 -8.05 -17.71 2.52
N GLU A 108 -9.09 -18.27 1.92
CA GLU A 108 -9.09 -18.84 0.58
C GLU A 108 -10.35 -18.38 -0.17
N GLN A 109 -10.18 -18.05 -1.44
CA GLN A 109 -11.26 -17.75 -2.37
C GLN A 109 -11.11 -18.67 -3.58
N ASP A 110 -12.06 -19.56 -3.77
CA ASP A 110 -12.08 -20.53 -4.87
C ASP A 110 -13.42 -20.59 -5.62
N ASP A 111 -14.32 -19.62 -5.40
CA ASP A 111 -15.53 -19.46 -6.21
C ASP A 111 -15.11 -19.15 -7.66
N PRO A 112 -15.56 -19.94 -8.67
CA PRO A 112 -15.24 -19.71 -10.07
C PRO A 112 -15.73 -18.35 -10.61
N LYS A 113 -16.62 -17.65 -9.90
CA LYS A 113 -17.11 -16.30 -10.25
C LYS A 113 -16.21 -15.19 -9.70
N LEU A 114 -15.29 -15.50 -8.80
CA LEU A 114 -14.40 -14.56 -8.15
C LEU A 114 -12.95 -14.83 -8.53
N ILE A 115 -12.08 -13.86 -8.25
CA ILE A 115 -10.64 -14.01 -8.50
C ILE A 115 -10.07 -15.00 -7.49
N PRO A 116 -9.46 -16.11 -7.94
CA PRO A 116 -8.82 -17.04 -7.02
C PRO A 116 -7.71 -16.36 -6.24
N MET A 117 -7.73 -16.55 -4.92
CA MET A 117 -6.67 -16.06 -4.04
C MET A 117 -6.52 -16.92 -2.79
N ARG A 118 -5.33 -16.89 -2.20
CA ARG A 118 -5.05 -17.43 -0.88
C ARG A 118 -4.23 -16.43 -0.07
N VAL A 119 -4.59 -16.28 1.19
CA VAL A 119 -3.97 -15.35 2.14
C VAL A 119 -3.35 -16.16 3.27
N TYR A 120 -2.08 -15.91 3.54
CA TYR A 120 -1.35 -16.53 4.64
C TYR A 120 -0.83 -15.47 5.61
N PHE A 121 -0.75 -15.86 6.88
CA PHE A 121 0.03 -15.16 7.89
C PHE A 121 1.29 -15.96 8.19
N LEU A 122 2.44 -15.31 8.05
CA LEU A 122 3.75 -15.85 8.37
C LEU A 122 4.23 -15.25 9.69
N GLU A 123 4.52 -16.10 10.67
CA GLU A 123 5.00 -15.73 11.99
C GLU A 123 6.51 -15.48 11.93
N LEU A 124 6.88 -14.20 11.90
CA LEU A 124 8.27 -13.78 11.95
C LEU A 124 8.77 -13.70 13.40
N ASN A 125 10.08 -13.60 13.58
CA ASN A 125 10.66 -13.30 14.89
C ASN A 125 10.13 -11.96 15.46
N LYS A 126 10.37 -11.74 16.75
CA LYS A 126 9.95 -10.52 17.49
C LYS A 126 8.43 -10.32 17.53
N ARG A 127 7.65 -11.40 17.44
CA ARG A 127 6.18 -11.38 17.42
C ARG A 127 5.62 -10.49 16.30
N CYS A 128 6.30 -10.50 15.15
CA CYS A 128 5.82 -9.84 13.94
C CYS A 128 5.07 -10.86 13.09
N VAL A 129 4.03 -10.40 12.40
CA VAL A 129 3.28 -11.23 11.45
C VAL A 129 3.38 -10.55 10.10
N LEU A 130 3.70 -11.32 9.06
CA LEU A 130 3.72 -10.85 7.69
C LEU A 130 2.56 -11.49 6.94
N LYS A 131 1.70 -10.64 6.36
CA LYS A 131 0.61 -11.09 5.49
C LYS A 131 1.15 -11.32 4.08
N ILE A 132 0.79 -12.45 3.48
CA ILE A 132 1.18 -12.82 2.13
C ILE A 132 -0.06 -13.25 1.36
N ASP A 133 -0.35 -12.53 0.28
CA ASP A 133 -1.48 -12.77 -0.61
C ASP A 133 -0.95 -13.38 -1.91
N PHE A 134 -1.53 -14.50 -2.34
CA PHE A 134 -1.31 -15.09 -3.66
C PHE A 134 -2.57 -14.93 -4.47
N VAL A 135 -2.50 -14.20 -5.58
CA VAL A 135 -3.67 -13.78 -6.37
C VAL A 135 -3.49 -14.17 -7.83
N GLN A 136 -4.55 -14.68 -8.45
CA GLN A 136 -4.58 -14.82 -9.91
C GLN A 136 -4.67 -13.44 -10.56
N ASP A 137 -3.70 -13.13 -11.41
CA ASP A 137 -3.70 -11.92 -12.22
C ASP A 137 -4.31 -12.19 -13.59
N PHE A 138 -5.45 -11.56 -13.85
CA PHE A 138 -6.13 -11.60 -15.15
C PHE A 138 -5.75 -10.44 -16.05
N GLN A 139 -5.05 -9.43 -15.51
CA GLN A 139 -4.60 -8.29 -16.28
C GLN A 139 -3.30 -8.65 -17.00
N GLU A 140 -3.22 -8.29 -18.28
CA GLU A 140 -1.98 -8.42 -19.03
C GLU A 140 -0.92 -7.44 -18.53
N ASN A 141 0.33 -7.91 -18.45
CA ASN A 141 1.44 -7.08 -18.03
C ASN A 141 1.86 -6.15 -19.17
N ILE A 142 1.96 -4.85 -18.89
CA ILE A 142 2.41 -3.83 -19.83
C ILE A 142 3.88 -4.05 -20.18
N LYS A 143 4.69 -4.42 -19.17
CA LYS A 143 6.11 -4.75 -19.36
C LYS A 143 6.42 -6.16 -18.88
N ARG A 144 7.51 -6.70 -19.41
CA ARG A 144 8.06 -7.98 -18.94
C ARG A 144 8.48 -7.85 -17.47
N ILE A 145 8.08 -8.84 -16.67
CA ILE A 145 8.53 -9.01 -15.27
C ILE A 145 10.06 -9.14 -15.22
N LYS A 146 10.69 -8.33 -14.36
CA LYS A 146 12.13 -8.38 -14.09
C LYS A 146 12.34 -8.64 -12.61
N ASN A 147 13.25 -9.58 -12.29
CA ASN A 147 13.60 -9.94 -10.90
C ASN A 147 12.38 -10.25 -10.00
N GLY A 148 11.31 -10.81 -10.60
CA GLY A 148 10.10 -11.14 -9.84
C GLY A 148 9.31 -9.94 -9.34
N LEU A 149 9.51 -8.75 -9.91
CA LEU A 149 8.77 -7.53 -9.57
C LEU A 149 7.98 -7.04 -10.78
N HIS A 150 6.77 -6.55 -10.55
CA HIS A 150 6.10 -5.73 -11.56
C HIS A 150 6.94 -4.49 -11.89
N SER A 151 6.81 -4.03 -13.13
CA SER A 151 7.37 -2.73 -13.50
C SER A 151 6.61 -1.61 -12.78
N VAL A 152 7.24 -0.44 -12.64
CA VAL A 152 6.58 0.75 -12.06
C VAL A 152 5.30 1.10 -12.84
N GLU A 153 5.33 0.92 -14.16
CA GLU A 153 4.20 1.13 -15.07
C GLU A 153 3.05 0.14 -14.83
N ASP A 154 3.35 -1.15 -14.65
CA ASP A 154 2.37 -2.17 -14.27
C ASP A 154 1.71 -1.87 -12.92
N ILE A 155 2.50 -1.41 -11.94
CA ILE A 155 2.00 -1.00 -10.63
C ILE A 155 1.09 0.21 -10.77
N TYR A 156 1.49 1.21 -11.56
CA TYR A 156 0.72 2.43 -11.77
C TYR A 156 -0.64 2.13 -12.40
N TYR A 157 -0.65 1.35 -13.49
CA TYR A 157 -1.87 0.89 -14.13
C TYR A 157 -2.80 0.21 -13.12
N ARG A 158 -2.29 -0.77 -12.36
CA ARG A 158 -3.10 -1.53 -11.39
C ARG A 158 -3.60 -0.67 -10.23
N LYS A 159 -2.85 0.36 -9.81
CA LYS A 159 -3.30 1.33 -8.80
C LYS A 159 -4.47 2.16 -9.29
N ILE A 160 -4.42 2.66 -10.53
CA ILE A 160 -5.55 3.38 -11.15
C ILE A 160 -6.76 2.45 -11.27
N SER A 161 -6.57 1.24 -11.81
CA SER A 161 -7.64 0.25 -11.95
C SER A 161 -8.30 -0.13 -10.63
N ALA A 162 -7.52 -0.28 -9.56
CA ALA A 162 -8.06 -0.54 -8.22
C ALA A 162 -8.80 0.67 -7.64
N ALA A 163 -8.31 1.89 -7.87
CA ALA A 163 -8.92 3.12 -7.41
C ALA A 163 -10.30 3.37 -8.05
N ILE A 164 -10.43 3.19 -9.37
CA ILE A 164 -11.69 3.46 -10.09
C ILE A 164 -12.58 2.25 -10.26
N GLY A 165 -12.08 1.05 -9.95
CA GLY A 165 -12.79 -0.20 -10.12
C GLY A 165 -13.04 -0.56 -11.59
N MET A 166 -13.13 -1.86 -11.86
CA MET A 166 -13.42 -2.35 -13.21
C MET A 166 -14.93 -2.33 -13.52
N ILE A 167 -15.78 -2.39 -12.49
CA ILE A 167 -17.23 -2.59 -12.59
C ILE A 167 -17.99 -1.28 -12.33
N LYS A 168 -18.88 -0.93 -13.26
CA LYS A 168 -19.89 0.13 -13.13
C LYS A 168 -21.08 -0.45 -12.35
N LYS A 169 -21.33 0.01 -11.13
CA LYS A 169 -22.57 -0.29 -10.39
C LYS A 169 -23.55 0.84 -10.62
N GLN A 170 -24.83 0.54 -10.78
CA GLN A 170 -25.86 1.58 -10.85
C GLN A 170 -26.55 1.64 -9.48
N ASP A 171 -26.68 2.84 -8.91
CA ASP A 171 -27.43 3.02 -7.66
C ASP A 171 -28.95 3.07 -7.89
N ALA A 172 -29.71 3.11 -6.81
CA ALA A 172 -31.18 3.16 -6.84
C ALA A 172 -31.73 4.42 -7.54
N THR A 173 -30.90 5.42 -7.81
CA THR A 173 -31.26 6.65 -8.53
C THR A 173 -30.82 6.64 -10.00
N GLY A 174 -30.25 5.52 -10.47
CA GLY A 174 -29.76 5.38 -11.84
C GLY A 174 -28.35 5.90 -12.07
N ARG A 175 -27.65 6.40 -11.05
CA ARG A 175 -26.27 6.92 -11.19
C ARG A 175 -25.28 5.79 -11.24
N VAL A 176 -24.32 5.89 -12.15
CA VAL A 176 -23.20 4.96 -12.24
C VAL A 176 -22.19 5.28 -11.13
N ILE A 177 -22.12 4.42 -10.13
CA ILE A 177 -21.10 4.40 -9.08
C ILE A 177 -19.99 3.44 -9.50
N HIS A 178 -18.77 3.95 -9.47
CA HIS A 178 -17.57 3.15 -9.65
C HIS A 178 -17.24 2.41 -8.35
N ALA A 179 -17.24 1.09 -8.37
CA ALA A 179 -16.96 0.24 -7.20
C ALA A 179 -15.46 0.11 -6.90
N GLY A 180 -14.71 1.20 -7.03
CA GLY A 180 -13.28 1.26 -6.76
C GLY A 180 -12.96 1.45 -5.28
N ARG A 181 -11.71 1.23 -4.90
CA ARG A 181 -11.26 1.36 -3.51
C ARG A 181 -10.98 2.81 -3.17
N GLN A 182 -11.62 3.31 -2.12
CA GLN A 182 -11.35 4.64 -1.59
C GLN A 182 -10.30 4.59 -0.48
N SER A 183 -9.04 4.39 -0.85
CA SER A 183 -7.93 4.26 0.10
C SER A 183 -6.91 5.39 -0.03
N VAL A 184 -6.50 5.98 1.09
CA VAL A 184 -5.42 6.97 1.13
C VAL A 184 -4.07 6.36 0.73
N LYS A 185 -3.87 5.05 0.93
CA LYS A 185 -2.68 4.33 0.43
C LYS A 185 -2.61 4.39 -1.10
N ASP A 186 -3.72 4.10 -1.77
CA ASP A 186 -3.79 4.16 -3.25
C ASP A 186 -3.61 5.61 -3.75
N LEU A 187 -4.22 6.60 -3.09
CA LEU A 187 -4.04 8.02 -3.43
C LEU A 187 -2.59 8.49 -3.28
N PHE A 188 -1.93 8.13 -2.18
CA PHE A 188 -0.53 8.50 -1.97
C PHE A 188 0.40 7.84 -2.98
N ASP A 189 0.18 6.55 -3.27
CA ASP A 189 0.96 5.82 -4.27
C ASP A 189 0.80 6.48 -5.66
N LEU A 190 -0.42 6.87 -6.05
CA LEU A 190 -0.69 7.60 -7.30
C LEU A 190 -0.04 8.98 -7.36
N TYR A 191 -0.04 9.74 -6.25
CA TYR A 191 0.72 10.99 -6.16
C TYR A 191 2.22 10.75 -6.40
N TYR A 192 2.78 9.73 -5.75
CA TYR A 192 4.20 9.46 -5.82
C TYR A 192 4.61 9.03 -7.24
N LEU A 193 3.85 8.11 -7.83
CA LEU A 193 4.03 7.67 -9.22
C LEU A 193 3.91 8.84 -10.21
N SER A 194 2.90 9.69 -10.03
CA SER A 194 2.68 10.88 -10.85
C SER A 194 3.89 11.83 -10.86
N LYS A 195 4.52 11.97 -9.70
CA LYS A 195 5.61 12.91 -9.49
C LYS A 195 6.98 12.37 -9.89
N HIS A 196 7.21 11.07 -9.73
CA HIS A 196 8.53 10.46 -9.85
C HIS A 196 8.70 9.53 -11.06
N HIS A 197 7.61 9.12 -11.71
CA HIS A 197 7.68 8.24 -12.88
C HIS A 197 7.13 8.90 -14.14
N LYS A 198 5.84 9.25 -14.16
CA LYS A 198 5.19 9.89 -15.31
C LYS A 198 4.01 10.72 -14.83
N PHE A 199 3.76 11.88 -15.44
CA PHE A 199 2.59 12.69 -15.10
C PHE A 199 1.31 11.88 -15.22
N PHE A 200 0.40 12.12 -14.28
CA PHE A 200 -0.78 11.28 -14.11
C PHE A 200 -1.73 11.43 -15.28
N SER A 201 -1.94 12.67 -15.72
CA SER A 201 -2.78 12.95 -16.87
C SER A 201 -2.24 12.31 -18.15
N GLU A 202 -0.93 12.25 -18.34
CA GLU A 202 -0.32 11.60 -19.51
C GLU A 202 -0.43 10.07 -19.44
N PHE A 203 -0.10 9.50 -18.29
CA PHE A 203 -0.19 8.05 -18.06
C PHE A 203 -1.63 7.55 -18.25
N LEU A 204 -2.61 8.29 -17.73
CA LEU A 204 -4.01 7.90 -17.83
C LEU A 204 -4.45 7.77 -19.29
N PHE A 205 -4.21 8.77 -20.13
CA PHE A 205 -4.65 8.74 -21.53
C PHE A 205 -3.82 7.82 -22.43
N GLU A 206 -2.66 7.35 -21.97
CA GLU A 206 -1.91 6.30 -22.67
C GLU A 206 -2.56 4.92 -22.51
N TYR A 207 -3.14 4.63 -21.35
CA TYR A 207 -3.60 3.28 -21.00
C TYR A 207 -5.10 3.14 -20.74
N PHE A 208 -5.81 4.23 -20.54
CA PHE A 208 -7.23 4.24 -20.17
C PHE A 208 -8.03 5.11 -21.11
N SER A 209 -9.27 4.69 -21.36
CA SER A 209 -10.24 5.43 -22.15
C SER A 209 -10.72 6.70 -21.42
N TYR A 210 -11.25 7.65 -22.18
CA TYR A 210 -11.76 8.92 -21.67
C TYR A 210 -12.83 8.75 -20.57
N ASP A 211 -13.71 7.74 -20.65
CA ASP A 211 -14.73 7.49 -19.61
C ASP A 211 -14.13 7.07 -18.26
N ARG A 212 -12.91 6.52 -18.26
CA ARG A 212 -12.17 6.20 -17.03
C ARG A 212 -11.62 7.45 -16.35
N ALA A 213 -11.36 8.53 -17.09
CA ALA A 213 -10.96 9.81 -16.50
C ALA A 213 -12.07 10.42 -15.63
N GLU A 214 -13.31 10.39 -16.10
CA GLU A 214 -14.47 10.84 -15.31
C GLU A 214 -14.64 10.01 -14.02
N SER A 215 -14.47 8.68 -14.14
CA SER A 215 -14.52 7.75 -13.00
C SER A 215 -13.50 8.13 -11.92
N LEU A 216 -12.32 8.55 -12.36
CA LEU A 216 -11.18 8.90 -11.53
C LEU A 216 -11.33 10.27 -10.86
N ILE A 217 -11.88 11.24 -11.60
CA ILE A 217 -12.27 12.53 -11.05
C ILE A 217 -13.31 12.33 -9.95
N ALA A 218 -14.33 11.48 -10.20
CA ALA A 218 -15.34 11.16 -9.22
C ALA A 218 -14.76 10.47 -7.98
N TRP A 219 -13.89 9.47 -8.17
CA TRP A 219 -13.16 8.81 -7.08
C TRP A 219 -12.36 9.80 -6.23
N TYR A 220 -11.60 10.69 -6.87
CA TYR A 220 -10.77 11.67 -6.17
C TYR A 220 -11.61 12.70 -5.40
N ARG A 221 -12.74 13.14 -5.97
CA ARG A 221 -13.70 14.04 -5.30
C ARG A 221 -14.40 13.39 -4.11
N GLY A 222 -14.47 12.06 -4.07
CA GLY A 222 -15.08 11.33 -2.95
C GLY A 222 -14.34 11.52 -1.63
N PHE A 223 -13.05 11.87 -1.64
CA PHE A 223 -12.27 12.02 -0.41
C PHE A 223 -12.69 13.25 0.39
N ASN A 224 -13.01 13.04 1.67
CA ASN A 224 -13.09 14.14 2.62
C ASN A 224 -11.69 14.75 2.82
N ARG A 225 -11.53 16.05 2.54
CA ARG A 225 -10.22 16.72 2.55
C ARG A 225 -9.58 16.83 3.93
N MET A 226 -10.38 16.89 5.00
CA MET A 226 -9.85 16.93 6.37
C MET A 226 -9.32 15.56 6.77
N ASN A 227 -10.12 14.50 6.57
CA ASN A 227 -9.71 13.13 6.86
C ASN A 227 -8.48 12.73 6.04
N LEU A 228 -8.47 13.08 4.74
CA LEU A 228 -7.35 12.81 3.85
C LEU A 228 -6.03 13.38 4.39
N LYS A 229 -6.03 14.60 4.94
CA LYS A 229 -4.81 15.20 5.51
C LYS A 229 -4.32 14.43 6.74
N ILE A 230 -5.23 14.01 7.61
CA ILE A 230 -4.91 13.25 8.82
C ILE A 230 -4.34 11.89 8.43
N GLU A 231 -5.04 11.15 7.57
CA GLU A 231 -4.60 9.82 7.12
C GLU A 231 -3.28 9.87 6.34
N LEU A 232 -3.00 10.94 5.58
CA LEU A 232 -1.70 11.12 4.93
C LEU A 232 -0.56 11.29 5.95
N LEU A 233 -0.78 12.05 7.01
CA LEU A 233 0.21 12.26 8.07
C LEU A 233 0.46 10.98 8.87
N ASP A 234 -0.58 10.18 9.09
CA ASP A 234 -0.47 8.86 9.73
C ASP A 234 0.27 7.87 8.82
N LEU A 235 -0.02 7.88 7.52
CA LEU A 235 0.60 6.99 6.54
C LEU A 235 2.08 7.30 6.32
N VAL A 236 2.43 8.58 6.21
CA VAL A 236 3.81 9.05 5.98
C VAL A 236 4.11 10.21 6.94
N PRO A 237 4.70 9.91 8.11
CA PRO A 237 5.05 10.95 9.07
C PRO A 237 5.94 12.02 8.44
N ASN A 238 5.62 13.28 8.68
CA ASN A 238 6.29 14.47 8.13
C ASN A 238 6.04 14.76 6.64
N ILE A 239 5.06 14.11 6.00
CA ILE A 239 4.66 14.50 4.65
C ILE A 239 4.00 15.89 4.65
N ASP A 240 4.30 16.71 3.64
CA ASP A 240 3.52 17.91 3.35
C ASP A 240 2.23 17.51 2.62
N ALA A 241 1.18 17.22 3.39
CA ALA A 241 -0.13 16.84 2.85
C ALA A 241 -0.72 17.93 1.94
N GLY A 242 -0.41 19.21 2.19
CA GLY A 242 -0.86 20.32 1.34
C GLY A 242 -0.25 20.24 -0.06
N LYS A 243 1.05 19.95 -0.14
CA LYS A 243 1.76 19.73 -1.41
C LYS A 243 1.25 18.51 -2.17
N VAL A 244 0.97 17.40 -1.46
CA VAL A 244 0.39 16.19 -2.06
C VAL A 244 -0.96 16.50 -2.69
N ILE A 245 -1.86 17.14 -1.94
CA ILE A 245 -3.21 17.50 -2.40
C ILE A 245 -3.13 18.47 -3.57
N LYS A 246 -2.31 19.53 -3.47
CA LYS A 246 -2.14 20.51 -4.54
C LYS A 246 -1.64 19.89 -5.85
N HIS A 247 -0.71 18.94 -5.78
CA HIS A 247 -0.23 18.20 -6.95
C HIS A 247 -1.36 17.40 -7.60
N LEU A 248 -2.10 16.64 -6.80
CA LEU A 248 -3.21 15.82 -7.29
C LEU A 248 -4.37 16.67 -7.82
N ASP A 249 -4.70 17.80 -7.20
CA ASP A 249 -5.69 18.75 -7.71
C ASP A 249 -5.26 19.28 -9.09
N SER A 250 -3.98 19.62 -9.26
CA SER A 250 -3.44 20.07 -10.56
C SER A 250 -3.53 18.99 -11.64
N GLU A 251 -3.18 17.75 -11.30
CA GLU A 251 -3.20 16.65 -12.28
C GLU A 251 -4.63 16.19 -12.59
N ILE A 252 -5.47 15.98 -11.57
CA ILE A 252 -6.77 15.32 -11.71
C ILE A 252 -7.90 16.30 -11.95
N LEU A 253 -7.92 17.46 -11.27
CA LEU A 253 -9.04 18.41 -11.36
C LEU A 253 -8.82 19.53 -12.36
N LYS A 254 -7.60 19.69 -12.89
CA LYS A 254 -7.27 20.70 -13.89
C LYS A 254 -6.82 20.06 -15.21
N ARG A 255 -5.68 19.37 -15.23
CA ARG A 255 -5.08 18.83 -16.46
C ARG A 255 -5.91 17.74 -17.12
N LEU A 256 -6.57 16.87 -16.34
CA LEU A 256 -7.46 15.86 -16.92
C LEU A 256 -8.65 16.53 -17.63
N PRO A 257 -9.48 17.38 -17.00
CA PRO A 257 -10.55 18.10 -17.70
C PRO A 257 -10.11 18.87 -18.93
N GLU A 258 -8.96 19.58 -18.88
CA GLU A 258 -8.41 20.31 -20.02
C GLU A 258 -8.13 19.42 -21.24
N LYS A 259 -7.80 18.15 -21.02
CA LYS A 259 -7.57 17.16 -22.10
C LYS A 259 -8.84 16.44 -22.57
N LEU A 260 -9.96 16.59 -21.86
CA LEU A 260 -11.27 16.03 -22.23
C LEU A 260 -12.07 16.99 -23.13
N MET A 261 -11.73 18.29 -23.13
CA MET A 261 -12.33 19.33 -23.97
C MET A 261 -11.62 19.44 -25.31
#